data_AF-A0A2W2CMU1-F1
#
_entry.id   AF-A0A2W2CMU1-F1
#
_cell.length_a   1.000
_cell.length_b   1.000
_cell.length_c   1.000
_cell.angle_alpha   90.00
_cell.angle_beta   90.00
_cell.angle_gamma   90.00
#
_symmetry.space_group_name_H-M   'P 1'
#
loop_
_entity.id
_entity.type
_entity.pdbx_description
1 polymer ?
#
loop_
_entity_poly.entity_id
_entity_poly.type
_entity_poly.pdbx_seq_one_letter_code
_entity_poly.pdbx_strand_id
1 'polypeptide(L)'
;MPAELTALLRSVLEAVARGDGVTLQTLPDELSTTVAAEQLGVSRPTLMRMIRDGEIAAHKVGTHHRLKRTDVLDFRRVQLQRRRAAFEELRLIEDELGLE
;
A
#
# COMPACT_ATOMS: atom_id res chain seq x y z
N MET A 1 -22.63 -6.16 14.38
CA MET A 1 -21.78 -5.50 13.37
C MET A 1 -20.49 -6.28 13.26
N PRO A 2 -19.99 -6.60 12.06
CA PRO A 2 -18.66 -7.22 11.90
C PRO A 2 -17.57 -6.39 12.59
N ALA A 3 -16.55 -7.04 13.16
CA ALA A 3 -15.52 -6.37 13.95
C ALA A 3 -14.74 -5.36 13.09
N GLU A 4 -14.51 -5.71 11.83
CA GLU A 4 -13.79 -4.92 10.84
C GLU A 4 -14.54 -3.63 10.50
N LEU A 5 -15.88 -3.70 10.39
CA LEU A 5 -16.71 -2.55 10.09
C LEU A 5 -16.75 -1.57 11.28
N THR A 6 -16.76 -2.11 12.51
CA THR A 6 -16.70 -1.30 13.73
C THR A 6 -15.37 -0.56 13.84
N ALA A 7 -14.24 -1.23 13.53
CA ALA A 7 -12.92 -0.62 13.53
C ALA A 7 -12.82 0.49 12.47
N LEU A 8 -13.32 0.24 11.25
CA LEU A 8 -13.35 1.23 10.18
C LEU A 8 -14.13 2.49 10.59
N LEU A 9 -15.36 2.30 11.10
CA LEU A 9 -16.21 3.41 11.52
C LEU A 9 -15.56 4.24 12.64
N ARG A 10 -14.89 3.59 13.59
CA ARG A 10 -14.15 4.29 14.65
C ARG A 10 -13.06 5.19 14.06
N SER A 11 -12.21 4.66 13.17
CA SER A 11 -11.14 5.45 12.56
C SER A 11 -11.66 6.63 11.73
N VAL A 12 -12.79 6.46 11.03
CA VAL A 12 -13.44 7.55 10.29
C VAL A 12 -13.95 8.62 11.25
N LEU A 13 -14.65 8.23 12.32
CA LEU A 13 -15.17 9.18 13.32
C LEU A 13 -14.06 9.94 14.03
N GLU A 14 -12.94 9.29 14.36
CA GLU A 14 -11.76 9.94 14.95
C GLU A 14 -11.13 10.96 14.00
N ALA A 15 -11.04 10.65 12.70
CA ALA A 15 -10.56 11.59 11.69
C ALA A 15 -11.48 12.82 11.57
N VAL A 16 -12.80 12.58 11.51
CA VAL A 16 -13.80 13.66 11.47
C VAL A 16 -13.74 14.53 12.74
N ALA A 17 -13.57 13.91 13.92
CA ALA A 17 -13.47 14.64 15.19
C ALA A 17 -12.24 15.57 15.26
N ARG A 18 -11.16 15.23 14.54
CA ARG A 18 -9.97 16.09 14.40
C ARG A 18 -10.12 17.18 13.33
N GLY A 19 -11.20 17.16 12.56
CA GLY A 19 -11.41 18.04 11.41
C GLY A 19 -10.66 17.59 10.15
N ASP A 20 -10.19 16.33 10.10
CA ASP A 20 -9.52 15.78 8.92
C ASP A 20 -10.55 15.56 7.80
N GLY A 21 -10.15 15.88 6.56
CA GLY A 21 -10.96 15.55 5.38
C GLY A 21 -10.94 14.05 5.11
N VAL A 22 -12.11 13.40 5.08
CA VAL A 22 -12.24 11.96 4.81
C VAL A 22 -12.83 11.74 3.42
N THR A 23 -12.20 10.89 2.62
CA THR A 23 -12.71 10.48 1.30
C THR A 23 -12.86 8.96 1.25
N LEU A 24 -14.04 8.48 0.85
CA LEU A 24 -14.33 7.07 0.63
C LEU A 24 -14.44 6.80 -0.88
N GLN A 25 -13.68 5.85 -1.40
CA GLN A 25 -13.72 5.49 -2.82
C GLN A 25 -13.64 3.98 -3.00
N THR A 26 -14.37 3.48 -4.00
CA THR A 26 -14.17 2.11 -4.51
C THR A 26 -13.00 2.11 -5.49
N LEU A 27 -12.08 1.18 -5.32
CA LEU A 27 -10.98 0.99 -6.28
C LEU A 27 -11.48 0.27 -7.54
N PRO A 28 -11.35 0.86 -8.73
CA PRO A 28 -11.66 0.17 -9.98
C PRO A 28 -10.68 -0.96 -10.24
N ASP A 29 -11.01 -1.86 -11.18
CA ASP A 29 -10.14 -2.99 -11.53
C ASP A 29 -8.82 -2.56 -12.19
N GLU A 30 -8.81 -1.39 -12.83
CA GLU A 30 -7.65 -0.79 -13.48
C GLU A 30 -7.30 0.55 -12.81
N LEU A 31 -6.07 0.66 -12.34
CA LEU A 31 -5.56 1.82 -11.63
C LEU A 31 -4.68 2.68 -12.53
N SER A 32 -4.80 3.99 -12.39
CA SER A 32 -3.79 4.91 -12.93
C SER A 32 -2.48 4.75 -12.14
N THR A 33 -1.35 5.15 -12.74
CA THR A 33 -0.05 5.15 -12.06
C THR A 33 -0.06 6.02 -10.80
N THR A 34 -0.86 7.08 -10.75
CA THR A 34 -0.96 7.93 -9.56
C THR A 34 -1.64 7.20 -8.42
N VAL A 35 -2.81 6.59 -8.69
CA VAL A 35 -3.57 5.83 -7.68
C VAL A 35 -2.76 4.61 -7.23
N ALA A 36 -2.13 3.88 -8.16
CA ALA A 36 -1.29 2.75 -7.80
C ALA A 36 -0.10 3.14 -6.92
N ALA A 37 0.56 4.27 -7.20
CA ALA A 37 1.68 4.76 -6.40
C ALA A 37 1.25 5.10 -4.96
N GLU A 38 0.08 5.73 -4.82
CA GLU A 38 -0.54 6.02 -3.51
C GLU A 38 -0.84 4.73 -2.74
N GLN A 39 -1.42 3.72 -3.38
CA GLN A 39 -1.69 2.42 -2.74
C GLN A 39 -0.41 1.71 -2.27
N LEU A 40 0.69 1.87 -3.00
CA LEU A 40 1.99 1.32 -2.65
C LEU A 40 2.78 2.18 -1.65
N GLY A 41 2.32 3.39 -1.33
CA GLY A 41 3.03 4.32 -0.45
C GLY A 41 4.34 4.83 -1.05
N VAL A 42 4.42 4.96 -2.37
CA VAL A 42 5.61 5.45 -3.09
C VAL A 42 5.26 6.64 -3.98
N SER A 43 6.28 7.39 -4.42
CA SER A 43 6.07 8.46 -5.40
C SER A 43 5.71 7.88 -6.78
N ARG A 44 4.96 8.64 -7.59
CA ARG A 44 4.68 8.25 -8.98
C ARG A 44 5.97 8.03 -9.81
N PRO A 45 7.00 8.90 -9.74
CA PRO A 45 8.29 8.63 -10.40
C PRO A 45 8.94 7.31 -9.98
N THR A 46 8.86 6.96 -8.69
CA THR A 46 9.34 5.67 -8.17
C THR A 46 8.59 4.51 -8.81
N LEU A 47 7.25 4.56 -8.84
CA LEU A 47 6.45 3.53 -9.49
C LEU A 47 6.80 3.41 -10.98
N MET A 48 6.96 4.53 -11.69
CA MET A 48 7.36 4.51 -13.10
C MET A 48 8.73 3.89 -13.33
N ARG A 49 9.66 4.01 -12.37
CA ARG A 49 10.94 3.27 -12.41
C ARG A 49 10.70 1.77 -12.24
N MET A 50 9.95 1.36 -11.22
CA MET A 50 9.62 -0.06 -10.96
C MET A 50 8.94 -0.73 -12.16
N ILE A 51 8.04 -0.02 -12.85
CA ILE A 51 7.41 -0.52 -14.09
C ILE A 51 8.45 -0.72 -15.20
N ARG A 52 9.38 0.22 -15.38
CA ARG A 52 10.46 0.10 -16.39
C ARG A 52 11.41 -1.05 -16.05
N ASP A 53 11.67 -1.27 -14.77
CA ASP A 53 12.56 -2.31 -14.26
C ASP A 53 11.87 -3.69 -14.22
N GLY A 54 10.57 -3.76 -14.56
CA GLY A 54 9.80 -5.00 -14.63
C GLY A 54 9.35 -5.55 -13.27
N GLU A 55 9.52 -4.78 -12.19
CA GLU A 55 9.14 -5.19 -10.83
C GLU A 55 7.63 -5.31 -10.64
N ILE A 56 6.85 -4.52 -11.38
CA ILE A 56 5.39 -4.54 -11.34
C ILE A 56 4.80 -4.42 -12.75
N ALA A 57 3.83 -5.26 -13.04
CA ALA A 57 3.18 -5.28 -14.34
C ALA A 57 2.33 -4.02 -14.56
N ALA A 58 2.49 -3.42 -15.74
CA ALA A 58 1.64 -2.36 -16.24
C ALA A 58 1.43 -2.55 -17.75
N HIS A 59 0.32 -2.04 -18.27
CA HIS A 59 0.04 -2.04 -19.69
C HIS A 59 -0.42 -0.66 -20.15
N LYS A 60 -0.39 -0.42 -21.46
CA LYS A 60 -0.83 0.85 -22.05
C LYS A 60 -2.30 0.77 -22.46
N VAL A 61 -3.05 1.82 -22.12
CA VAL A 61 -4.39 2.09 -22.62
C VAL A 61 -4.34 3.45 -23.32
N GLY A 62 -4.30 3.43 -24.64
CA GLY A 62 -3.91 4.60 -25.44
C GLY A 62 -2.48 5.05 -25.07
N THR A 63 -2.33 6.31 -24.66
CA THR A 63 -1.03 6.90 -24.30
C THR A 63 -0.65 6.69 -22.82
N HIS A 64 -1.56 6.20 -21.98
CA HIS A 64 -1.35 6.14 -20.53
C HIS A 64 -1.09 4.72 -20.04
N HIS A 65 -0.25 4.58 -19.00
CA HIS A 65 -0.08 3.31 -18.29
C HIS A 65 -1.24 3.07 -17.31
N ARG A 66 -1.63 1.80 -17.20
CA ARG A 66 -2.61 1.25 -16.27
C ARG A 66 -2.05 0.00 -15.60
N LEU A 67 -2.48 -0.22 -14.36
CA LEU A 67 -2.09 -1.36 -13.56
C LEU A 67 -3.35 -2.06 -13.07
N LYS A 68 -3.38 -3.39 -13.15
CA LYS A 68 -4.46 -4.15 -12.55
C LYS A 68 -4.42 -3.97 -11.04
N ARG A 69 -5.57 -3.72 -10.45
CA ARG A 69 -5.73 -3.58 -9.00
C ARG A 69 -5.19 -4.79 -8.24
N THR A 70 -5.41 -6.00 -8.77
CA THR A 70 -4.90 -7.25 -8.19
C THR A 70 -3.38 -7.22 -8.06
N ASP A 71 -2.68 -6.88 -9.14
CA ASP A 71 -1.23 -6.90 -9.20
C ASP A 71 -0.63 -5.88 -8.22
N VAL A 72 -1.26 -4.70 -8.10
CA VAL A 72 -0.86 -3.65 -7.14
C VAL A 72 -1.05 -4.12 -5.69
N LEU A 73 -2.20 -4.73 -5.37
CA LEU A 73 -2.50 -5.19 -4.02
C LEU A 73 -1.64 -6.40 -3.62
N ASP A 74 -1.36 -7.30 -4.55
CA ASP A 74 -0.49 -8.45 -4.31
C ASP A 74 0.95 -8.01 -4.11
N PHE A 75 1.45 -7.07 -4.92
CA PHE A 75 2.76 -6.46 -4.72
C PHE A 75 2.87 -5.81 -3.33
N ARG A 76 1.85 -5.04 -2.93
CA ARG A 76 1.79 -4.43 -1.59
C ARG A 76 1.85 -5.48 -0.48
N ARG A 77 1.12 -6.58 -0.63
CA ARG A 77 1.09 -7.67 0.36
C ARG A 77 2.47 -8.28 0.54
N VAL A 78 3.16 -8.60 -0.56
CA VAL A 78 4.54 -9.14 -0.53
C VAL A 78 5.50 -8.15 0.14
N GLN A 79 5.40 -6.85 -0.17
CA GLN A 79 6.24 -5.84 0.47
C GLN A 79 6.01 -5.74 1.98
N LEU A 80 4.75 -5.79 2.42
CA LEU A 80 4.42 -5.79 3.85
C LEU A 80 4.96 -7.04 4.56
N GLN A 81 4.91 -8.21 3.91
CA GLN A 81 5.49 -9.44 4.45
C GLN A 81 7.01 -9.33 4.58
N ARG A 82 7.70 -8.83 3.55
CA ARG A 82 9.16 -8.60 3.61
C ARG A 82 9.54 -7.62 4.71
N ARG A 83 8.80 -6.52 4.86
CA ARG A 83 9.05 -5.54 5.93
C ARG A 83 8.85 -6.15 7.32
N ARG A 84 7.82 -6.97 7.51
CA ARG A 84 7.61 -7.70 8.78
C ARG A 84 8.73 -8.68 9.08
N ALA A 85 9.17 -9.46 8.08
CA ALA A 85 10.27 -10.39 8.24
C ALA A 85 11.58 -9.69 8.62
N ALA A 86 11.89 -8.57 7.96
CA ALA A 86 13.08 -7.76 8.29
C ALA A 86 13.01 -7.16 9.70
N PHE A 87 11.83 -6.73 10.16
CA PHE A 87 11.67 -6.28 11.55
C PHE A 87 11.87 -7.40 12.56
N GLU A 88 11.36 -8.60 12.28
CA GLU A 88 11.56 -9.75 13.17
C GLU A 88 13.05 -10.13 13.25
N GLU A 89 13.76 -10.11 12.12
CA GLU A 89 15.20 -10.34 12.07
C GLU A 89 15.98 -9.31 12.90
N LEU A 90 15.64 -8.02 12.80
CA LEU A 90 16.24 -6.98 13.64
C LEU A 90 15.97 -7.21 15.13
N ARG A 91 14.75 -7.61 15.49
CA ARG A 91 14.41 -7.88 16.89
C ARG A 91 15.19 -9.06 17.46
N LEU A 92 15.35 -10.13 16.67
CA LEU A 92 16.17 -11.28 17.06
C LEU A 92 17.63 -10.89 17.30
N ILE A 93 18.19 -10.01 16.46
CA ILE A 93 19.54 -9.48 16.64
C ILE A 93 19.65 -8.63 17.93
N GLU A 94 18.64 -7.80 18.21
CA GLU A 94 18.57 -6.99 19.43
C GLU A 94 18.50 -7.88 20.70
N ASP A 95 17.66 -8.92 20.67
CA ASP A 95 17.55 -9.94 21.73
C ASP A 95 18.90 -10.68 21.94
N GLU A 96 19.59 -11.07 20.85
CA GLU A 96 20.91 -11.74 20.92
C GLU A 96 22.03 -10.85 21.48
N LEU A 97 21.97 -9.54 21.19
CA LEU A 97 22.93 -8.55 21.68
C LEU A 97 22.62 -8.09 23.13
N GLY A 98 21.49 -8.51 23.69
CA GLY A 98 21.07 -8.14 25.05
C GLY A 98 20.77 -6.65 25.20
N LEU A 99 20.29 -6.01 24.13
CA LEU A 99 19.89 -4.61 24.12
C LEU A 99 18.39 -4.53 24.41
N GLU A 100 18.01 -4.43 25.69
CA GLU A 100 16.64 -4.07 26.14
C GLU A 100 16.66 -2.83 27.03
#